data_AF-A0A525JJQ2-F1
#
_entry.id   AF-A0A525JJQ2-F1
#
_cell.length_a   1.000
_cell.length_b   1.000
_cell.length_c   1.000
_cell.angle_alpha   90.00
_cell.angle_beta   90.00
_cell.angle_gamma   90.00
#
_symmetry.space_group_name_H-M   'P 1'
#
loop_
_entity.id
_entity.type
_entity.pdbx_description
1 polymer ?
#
loop_
_entity_poly.entity_id
_entity_poly.type
_entity_poly.pdbx_seq_one_letter_code
_entity_poly.pdbx_strand_id
1 'polypeptide(L)'
;MKLSILLAAASLAVAGAALAQPGVKSSDAMTICLNGAGHKVSANCVTRNASRLDTREDVCSCPGASREVKAPVCAYGQNPPGESAAYEQARLKSIVNGRVEGTWQGQPMCVAPLSR
;
A
#
# COMPACT_ATOMS: atom_id res chain seq x y z
N MET A 1 -58.10 -10.76 31.62
CA MET A 1 -57.67 -11.79 30.66
C MET A 1 -56.51 -11.19 29.85
N LYS A 2 -55.25 -11.41 30.24
CA LYS A 2 -54.35 -12.42 29.64
C LYS A 2 -54.58 -12.58 28.13
N LEU A 3 -53.68 -12.05 27.31
CA LEU A 3 -52.94 -12.88 26.35
C LEU A 3 -51.74 -12.14 25.77
N SER A 4 -50.57 -12.73 25.99
CA SER A 4 -49.27 -12.41 25.40
C SER A 4 -49.28 -12.62 23.89
N ILE A 5 -48.65 -11.72 23.14
CA ILE A 5 -48.17 -12.03 21.79
C ILE A 5 -46.73 -11.53 21.67
N LEU A 6 -45.81 -12.50 21.66
CA LEU A 6 -44.43 -12.38 21.22
C LEU A 6 -44.43 -12.13 19.71
N LEU A 7 -43.90 -10.99 19.25
CA LEU A 7 -43.46 -10.82 17.88
C LEU A 7 -41.96 -10.54 17.86
N ALA A 8 -41.20 -11.53 17.40
CA ALA A 8 -39.79 -11.43 17.07
C ALA A 8 -39.63 -10.59 15.79
N ALA A 9 -39.02 -9.42 15.89
CA ALA A 9 -38.57 -8.65 14.73
C ALA A 9 -37.06 -8.90 14.56
N ALA A 10 -36.71 -9.82 13.66
CA ALA A 10 -35.34 -10.00 13.20
C ALA A 10 -34.95 -8.79 12.34
N SER A 11 -34.26 -7.82 12.93
CA SER A 11 -33.65 -6.72 12.19
C SER A 11 -32.44 -7.24 11.40
N LEU A 12 -32.62 -7.42 10.09
CA LEU A 12 -31.51 -7.57 9.15
C LEU A 12 -30.69 -6.28 9.14
N ALA A 13 -29.57 -6.28 9.87
CA ALA A 13 -28.55 -5.25 9.71
C ALA A 13 -27.91 -5.44 8.33
N VAL A 14 -28.28 -4.57 7.39
CA VAL A 14 -27.55 -4.39 6.13
C VAL A 14 -26.15 -3.92 6.52
N ALA A 15 -25.18 -4.83 6.50
CA ALA A 15 -23.78 -4.47 6.53
C ALA A 15 -23.49 -3.72 5.23
N GLY A 16 -23.60 -2.40 5.28
CA GLY A 16 -23.09 -1.52 4.24
C GLY A 16 -21.59 -1.76 4.15
N ALA A 17 -21.18 -2.61 3.21
CA ALA A 17 -19.80 -2.69 2.79
C ALA A 17 -19.47 -1.31 2.20
N ALA A 18 -18.81 -0.48 3.00
CA ALA A 18 -18.15 0.71 2.51
C ALA A 18 -17.20 0.26 1.41
N LEU A 19 -17.58 0.50 0.15
CA LEU A 19 -16.71 0.33 -0.99
C LEU A 19 -15.57 1.33 -0.80
N ALA A 20 -14.47 0.86 -0.23
CA ALA A 20 -13.22 1.57 -0.23
C ALA A 20 -12.73 1.65 -1.67
N GLN A 21 -13.15 2.70 -2.38
CA GLN A 21 -12.50 3.12 -3.61
C GLN A 21 -11.02 3.29 -3.27
N PRO A 22 -10.06 2.71 -4.00
CA PRO A 22 -8.67 3.10 -3.89
C PRO A 22 -8.50 4.45 -4.59
N GLY A 23 -9.19 5.48 -4.08
CA GLY A 23 -8.72 6.84 -4.24
C GLY A 23 -7.34 6.84 -3.62
N VAL A 24 -6.31 7.12 -4.41
CA VAL A 24 -4.94 7.30 -3.94
C VAL A 24 -4.97 8.45 -2.94
N LYS A 25 -5.23 8.11 -1.66
CA LYS A 25 -4.91 8.96 -0.54
C LYS A 25 -3.45 9.26 -0.72
N SER A 26 -3.09 10.55 -0.78
CA SER A 26 -1.73 11.01 -0.55
C SER A 26 -1.30 10.40 0.80
N SER A 27 -0.72 9.21 0.74
CA SER A 27 -0.37 8.44 1.89
C SER A 27 1.05 8.82 2.21
N ASP A 28 1.31 9.13 3.47
CA ASP A 28 2.68 9.40 3.96
C ASP A 28 3.62 8.21 3.73
N ALA A 29 3.11 7.06 3.27
CA ALA A 29 3.86 5.92 2.80
C ALA A 29 3.31 5.33 1.48
N MET A 30 4.20 4.90 0.61
CA MET A 30 3.91 4.14 -0.61
C MET A 30 4.36 2.69 -0.47
N THR A 31 3.71 1.78 -1.20
CA THR A 31 4.22 0.41 -1.33
C THR A 31 5.35 0.38 -2.35
N ILE A 32 6.48 -0.22 -1.99
CA ILE A 32 7.58 -0.57 -2.90
C ILE A 32 7.81 -2.07 -2.90
N CYS A 33 8.37 -2.58 -4.00
CA CYS A 33 8.76 -3.98 -4.12
C CYS A 33 10.26 -4.11 -3.84
N LEU A 34 10.63 -4.96 -2.89
CA LEU A 34 12.02 -5.26 -2.55
C LEU A 34 12.33 -6.73 -2.79
N ASN A 35 13.44 -7.05 -3.46
CA ASN A 35 13.91 -8.43 -3.57
C ASN A 35 14.63 -8.90 -2.29
N GLY A 36 15.07 -10.16 -2.25
CA GLY A 36 15.74 -10.76 -1.08
C GLY A 36 17.03 -10.07 -0.64
N ALA A 37 17.67 -9.30 -1.52
CA ALA A 37 18.87 -8.51 -1.21
C ALA A 37 18.57 -7.04 -0.84
N GLY A 38 17.29 -6.62 -0.87
CA GLY A 38 16.88 -5.25 -0.53
C GLY A 38 16.88 -4.26 -1.70
N HIS A 39 17.17 -4.74 -2.92
CA HIS A 39 17.06 -3.94 -4.13
C HIS A 39 15.59 -3.65 -4.43
N LYS A 40 15.31 -2.40 -4.84
CA LYS A 40 13.99 -2.01 -5.31
C LYS A 40 13.77 -2.59 -6.71
N VAL A 41 12.63 -3.24 -6.91
CA VAL A 41 12.20 -3.77 -8.22
C VAL A 41 10.90 -3.10 -8.65
N SER A 42 10.64 -3.06 -9.95
CA SER A 42 9.38 -2.53 -10.49
C SER A 42 8.21 -3.45 -10.15
N ALA A 43 7.06 -2.86 -9.83
CA ALA A 43 5.81 -3.61 -9.76
C ALA A 43 5.39 -4.05 -11.17
N ASN A 44 4.74 -5.21 -11.26
CA ASN A 44 4.08 -5.68 -12.46
C ASN A 44 2.62 -5.26 -12.42
N CYS A 45 2.23 -4.34 -13.30
CA CYS A 45 0.85 -3.88 -13.42
C CYS A 45 0.17 -4.53 -14.62
N VAL A 46 -1.01 -5.11 -14.38
CA VAL A 46 -1.86 -5.64 -15.44
C VAL A 46 -3.15 -4.85 -15.49
N THR A 47 -3.49 -4.33 -16.67
CA THR A 47 -4.78 -3.70 -16.92
C THR A 47 -5.83 -4.80 -17.06
N ARG A 48 -6.74 -4.92 -16.09
CA ARG A 48 -7.87 -5.83 -16.25
C ARG A 48 -8.96 -5.14 -17.06
N ASN A 49 -9.24 -5.68 -18.24
CA ASN A 49 -10.32 -5.22 -19.09
C ASN A 49 -11.57 -6.01 -18.72
N ALA A 50 -12.47 -5.40 -17.97
CA ALA A 50 -13.83 -5.90 -17.88
C ALA A 50 -14.70 -5.08 -18.86
N SER A 51 -15.60 -5.78 -19.53
CA SER A 51 -16.42 -5.37 -20.69
C SER A 51 -17.00 -3.95 -20.62
N ARG A 52 -17.48 -3.42 -21.77
CA ARG A 52 -17.95 -2.04 -22.10
C ARG A 52 -18.62 -1.13 -21.04
N LEU A 53 -18.94 -1.60 -19.83
CA LEU A 53 -19.36 -0.80 -18.67
C LEU A 53 -18.27 -0.64 -17.59
N ASP A 54 -17.11 -1.30 -17.69
CA ASP A 54 -16.21 -1.47 -16.56
C ASP A 54 -15.02 -0.51 -16.54
N THR A 55 -14.68 -0.08 -15.33
CA THR A 55 -13.59 0.85 -15.07
C THR A 55 -12.28 0.09 -15.25
N ARG A 56 -11.37 0.60 -16.08
CA ARG A 56 -10.04 -0.02 -16.23
C ARG A 56 -9.27 0.16 -14.93
N GLU A 57 -9.11 -0.91 -14.18
CA GLU A 57 -8.25 -0.95 -13.01
C GLU A 57 -6.90 -1.57 -13.38
N ASP A 58 -5.84 -0.80 -13.14
CA ASP A 58 -4.48 -1.33 -13.18
C ASP A 58 -4.18 -2.01 -11.84
N VAL A 59 -4.11 -3.35 -11.87
CA VAL A 59 -3.76 -4.14 -10.70
C VAL A 59 -2.26 -4.37 -10.71
N CYS A 60 -1.55 -3.75 -9.76
CA CYS A 60 -0.10 -3.87 -9.61
C CYS A 60 0.27 -4.84 -8.47
N SER A 61 1.26 -5.69 -8.71
CA SER A 61 1.82 -6.59 -7.68
C SER A 61 3.33 -6.71 -7.80
N CYS A 62 3.99 -7.09 -6.71
CA CYS A 62 5.44 -7.32 -6.71
C CYS A 62 5.81 -8.63 -7.43
N PRO A 63 6.78 -8.63 -8.34
CA PRO A 63 7.12 -9.81 -9.14
C PRO A 63 7.92 -10.88 -8.36
N GLY A 64 7.72 -12.15 -8.72
CA GLY A 64 8.57 -13.26 -8.29
C GLY A 64 8.70 -13.40 -6.76
N ALA A 65 9.94 -13.50 -6.27
CA ALA A 65 10.24 -13.61 -4.84
C ALA A 65 10.44 -12.24 -4.14
N SER A 66 9.97 -11.14 -4.73
CA SER A 66 10.01 -9.82 -4.09
C SER A 66 8.83 -9.64 -3.12
N ARG A 67 9.01 -8.74 -2.15
CA ARG A 67 8.02 -8.43 -1.11
C ARG A 67 7.56 -6.98 -1.16
N GLU A 68 6.29 -6.77 -0.84
CA GLU A 68 5.71 -5.45 -0.62
C GLU A 68 6.18 -4.88 0.72
N VAL A 69 6.69 -3.65 0.67
CA VAL A 69 7.14 -2.91 1.86
C VAL A 69 6.60 -1.50 1.78
N LYS A 70 6.08 -0.97 2.90
CA LYS A 70 5.68 0.44 2.99
C LYS A 70 6.91 1.31 3.21
N ALA A 71 7.16 2.28 2.35
CA ALA A 71 8.23 3.26 2.51
C ALA A 71 7.65 4.66 2.63
N PRO A 72 8.18 5.52 3.53
CA PRO A 72 7.67 6.88 3.68
C PRO A 72 7.91 7.69 2.40
N VAL A 73 7.00 8.59 2.07
CA VAL A 73 7.16 9.51 0.93
C VAL A 73 7.99 10.70 1.36
N CYS A 74 8.93 11.14 0.52
CA CYS A 74 9.73 12.32 0.82
C CYS A 74 8.84 13.57 0.89
N ALA A 75 9.12 14.45 1.85
CA ALA A 75 8.44 15.73 1.95
C ALA A 75 8.66 16.57 0.68
N TYR A 76 7.79 17.55 0.45
CA TYR A 76 7.94 18.45 -0.69
C TYR A 76 9.31 19.17 -0.66
N GLY A 77 10.03 19.17 -1.78
CA GLY A 77 11.37 19.75 -1.89
C GLY A 77 12.50 18.90 -1.30
N GLN A 78 12.19 17.76 -0.68
CA GLN A 78 13.20 16.82 -0.19
C GLN A 78 13.51 15.76 -1.26
N ASN A 79 14.79 15.57 -1.56
CA ASN A 79 15.24 14.49 -2.43
C ASN A 79 15.35 13.17 -1.65
N PRO A 80 14.99 12.01 -2.22
CA PRO A 80 15.26 10.72 -1.60
C PRO A 80 16.77 10.44 -1.52
N PRO A 81 17.22 9.57 -0.60
CA PRO A 81 18.60 9.10 -0.61
C PRO A 81 18.96 8.43 -1.94
N GLY A 82 20.20 8.62 -2.40
CA GLY A 82 20.69 7.97 -3.62
C GLY A 82 20.72 6.45 -3.50
N GLU A 83 20.24 5.74 -4.53
CA GLU A 83 20.30 4.29 -4.57
C GLU A 83 21.76 3.82 -4.68
N SER A 84 22.21 3.01 -3.72
CA SER A 84 23.55 2.42 -3.66
C SER A 84 23.48 1.11 -2.88
N ALA A 85 24.43 0.20 -3.10
CA ALA A 85 24.46 -1.08 -2.38
C ALA A 85 24.44 -0.91 -0.85
N ALA A 86 25.13 0.12 -0.34
CA ALA A 86 25.15 0.43 1.09
C ALA A 86 23.77 0.89 1.60
N TYR A 87 23.08 1.76 0.84
CA TYR A 87 21.73 2.21 1.17
C TYR A 87 20.71 1.07 1.11
N GLU A 88 20.79 0.20 0.11
CA GLU A 88 19.88 -0.94 -0.06
C GLU A 88 19.99 -1.93 1.11
N GLN A 89 21.21 -2.23 1.54
CA GLN A 89 21.49 -3.03 2.74
C GLN A 89 20.93 -2.37 4.01
N ALA A 90 21.10 -1.06 4.15
CA ALA A 90 20.61 -0.31 5.30
C ALA A 90 19.07 -0.28 5.34
N ARG A 91 18.43 -0.04 4.19
CA ARG A 91 16.98 -0.09 4.01
C ARG A 91 16.43 -1.47 4.33
N LEU A 92 17.12 -2.54 3.93
CA LEU A 92 16.71 -3.91 4.24
C LEU A 92 16.67 -4.16 5.76
N LYS A 93 17.69 -3.68 6.48
CA LYS A 93 17.82 -3.81 7.93
C LYS A 93 16.83 -2.94 8.70
N SER A 94 16.36 -1.86 8.09
CA SER A 94 15.44 -0.92 8.73
C SER A 94 13.96 -1.27 8.52
N ILE A 95 13.68 -2.43 7.92
CA ILE A 95 12.30 -2.91 7.76
C ILE A 95 11.79 -3.47 9.09
N VAL A 96 10.79 -2.81 9.65
CA VAL A 96 10.08 -3.22 10.86
C VAL A 96 8.61 -3.39 10.50
N ASN A 97 8.02 -4.55 10.79
CA ASN A 97 6.61 -4.84 10.49
C ASN A 97 6.18 -4.53 9.04
N GLY A 98 7.06 -4.79 8.07
CA GLY A 98 6.79 -4.53 6.65
C GLY A 98 6.86 -3.07 6.24
N ARG A 99 7.46 -2.19 7.06
CA ARG A 99 7.66 -0.77 6.79
C ARG A 99 9.12 -0.39 6.92
N VAL A 100 9.62 0.47 6.03
CA VAL A 100 10.93 1.12 6.15
C VAL A 100 10.84 2.20 7.22
N GLU A 101 11.70 2.12 8.23
CA GLU A 101 11.80 3.11 9.30
C GLU A 101 13.22 3.67 9.40
N GLY A 102 13.38 4.82 10.07
CA GLY A 102 14.69 5.41 10.36
C GLY A 102 15.31 6.24 9.24
N THR A 103 16.63 6.42 9.35
CA THR A 103 17.41 7.39 8.56
C THR A 103 18.67 6.77 7.97
N TRP A 104 19.05 7.22 6.78
CA TRP A 104 20.32 6.96 6.12
C TRP A 104 21.15 8.24 6.08
N GLN A 105 22.35 8.23 6.67
CA GLN A 105 23.26 9.39 6.66
C GLN A 105 22.61 10.70 7.17
N GLY A 106 21.75 10.60 8.19
CA GLY A 106 21.02 11.74 8.75
C GLY A 106 19.78 12.16 7.95
N GLN A 107 19.45 11.49 6.85
CA GLN A 107 18.29 11.76 6.01
C GLN A 107 17.24 10.64 6.14
N PRO A 108 15.93 10.91 6.17
CA PRO A 108 14.91 9.86 6.18
C PRO A 108 15.01 8.94 4.96
N MET A 109 14.79 7.64 5.19
CA MET A 109 14.76 6.62 4.14
C MET A 109 13.43 6.67 3.36
N CYS A 110 13.22 7.79 2.66
CA CYS A 110 11.99 8.06 1.94
C CYS A 110 12.10 7.75 0.44
N VAL A 111 10.95 7.59 -0.21
CA VAL A 111 10.82 7.42 -1.66
C VAL A 111 10.29 8.67 -2.31
N ALA A 112 10.71 8.91 -3.55
CA ALA A 112 10.14 9.99 -4.35
C ALA A 112 8.63 9.83 -4.48
N PRO A 113 7.87 10.94 -4.46
CA PRO A 113 6.46 10.90 -4.81
C PRO A 113 6.28 10.31 -6.22
N LEU A 114 5.23 9.53 -6.42
CA LEU A 114 4.79 9.16 -7.77
C LEU A 114 4.45 10.47 -8.51
N SER A 115 5.28 10.83 -9.49
CA SER A 115 4.94 11.87 -10.46
C SER A 115 3.77 11.34 -11.29
N ARG A 116 2.67 12.11 -11.34
CA ARG A 116 1.54 11.82 -12.23
C ARG A 116 1.96 11.91 -13.69
#